data_AF-A0A932IJ50-F1
#
_entry.id   AF-A0A932IJ50-F1
#
_cell.length_a   1.000
_cell.length_b   1.000
_cell.length_c   1.000
_cell.angle_alpha   90.00
_cell.angle_beta   90.00
_cell.angle_gamma   90.00
#
_symmetry.space_group_name_H-M   'P 1'
#
loop_
_entity.id
_entity.type
_entity.pdbx_description
1 polymer ?
#
loop_
_entity_poly.entity_id
_entity_poly.type
_entity_poly.pdbx_seq_one_letter_code
_entity_poly.pdbx_strand_id
1 'polypeptide(L)'
;MLRLYLISGFFAFCSFLLISLLLKSILLYIDPKLNIKRKIEWKEAGTWIGLCEFVLIILFVLFEEYTAIAIIFAAKELVRSEDIKKNPTYYLLGTLLNVTLSVLIALALKQFIIPSLTH
;
A
#
# COMPACT_ATOMS: atom_id res chain seq x y z
N MET A 1 1.26 31.96 6.59
CA MET A 1 0.06 31.34 7.20
C MET A 1 -0.95 30.82 6.16
N LEU A 2 -1.39 31.61 5.18
CA LEU A 2 -2.36 31.16 4.14
C LEU A 2 -1.84 29.99 3.26
N ARG A 3 -0.54 29.96 2.95
CA ARG A 3 0.09 28.85 2.21
C ARG A 3 0.11 27.53 3.00
N LEU A 4 0.18 27.58 4.33
CA LEU A 4 0.17 26.40 5.20
C LEU A 4 -1.19 25.68 5.16
N TYR A 5 -2.29 26.46 5.18
CA TYR A 5 -3.66 25.92 5.13
C TYR A 5 -4.01 25.31 3.76
N LEU A 6 -3.49 25.87 2.67
CA LEU A 6 -3.67 25.30 1.33
C LEU A 6 -2.90 23.98 1.17
N ILE A 7 -1.70 23.90 1.76
CA ILE A 7 -0.87 22.68 1.73
C ILE A 7 -1.49 21.58 2.61
N SER A 8 -1.96 21.91 3.82
CA SER A 8 -2.66 20.95 4.69
C SER A 8 -4.00 20.49 4.07
N GLY A 9 -4.71 21.38 3.38
CA GLY A 9 -5.94 21.06 2.66
C GLY A 9 -5.70 20.14 1.46
N PHE A 10 -4.64 20.39 0.68
CA PHE A 10 -4.23 19.52 -0.43
C PHE A 10 -3.78 18.15 0.07
N PHE A 11 -3.12 18.08 1.22
CA PHE A 11 -2.68 16.85 1.87
C PHE A 11 -3.85 16.01 2.41
N ALA A 12 -4.83 16.65 3.06
CA ALA A 12 -6.06 16.00 3.49
C ALA A 12 -6.89 15.49 2.29
N PHE A 13 -6.92 16.26 1.19
CA PHE A 13 -7.60 15.88 -0.05
C PHE A 13 -6.89 14.70 -0.74
N CYS A 14 -5.56 14.70 -0.82
CA CYS A 14 -4.78 13.59 -1.36
C CYS A 14 -4.91 12.31 -0.52
N SER A 15 -4.88 12.43 0.81
CA SER A 15 -5.09 11.31 1.73
C SER A 15 -6.50 10.73 1.62
N PHE A 16 -7.52 11.60 1.50
CA PHE A 16 -8.90 11.20 1.28
C PHE A 16 -9.10 10.51 -0.08
N LEU A 17 -8.43 11.02 -1.13
CA LEU A 17 -8.47 10.46 -2.48
C LEU A 17 -7.79 9.08 -2.54
N LEU A 18 -6.64 8.91 -1.88
CA LEU A 18 -5.93 7.62 -1.77
C LEU A 18 -6.74 6.59 -0.98
N ILE A 19 -7.36 6.99 0.13
CA ILE A 19 -8.25 6.13 0.93
C ILE A 19 -9.47 5.71 0.09
N SER A 20 -10.04 6.61 -0.72
CA SER A 20 -11.16 6.29 -1.61
C SER A 20 -10.79 5.32 -2.74
N LEU A 21 -9.57 5.40 -3.26
CA LEU A 21 -9.05 4.51 -4.32
C LEU A 21 -8.70 3.13 -3.77
N LEU A 22 -8.10 3.05 -2.58
CA LEU A 22 -7.84 1.80 -1.88
C LEU A 22 -9.16 1.10 -1.49
N LEU A 23 -10.17 1.85 -1.02
CA LEU A 23 -11.52 1.34 -0.76
C LEU A 23 -12.19 0.78 -2.02
N LYS A 24 -12.05 1.45 -3.17
CA LYS A 24 -12.67 1.00 -4.44
C LYS A 24 -11.99 -0.25 -5.01
N SER A 25 -10.67 -0.36 -4.91
CA SER A 25 -9.93 -1.57 -5.30
C SER A 25 -10.22 -2.75 -4.37
N ILE A 26 -10.46 -2.50 -3.09
CA ILE A 26 -10.87 -3.51 -2.11
C ILE A 26 -12.35 -3.90 -2.30
N LEU A 27 -13.26 -2.95 -2.56
CA LEU A 27 -14.69 -3.19 -2.80
C LEU A 27 -14.96 -3.96 -4.10
N LEU A 28 -14.25 -3.62 -5.19
CA LEU A 28 -14.37 -4.34 -6.48
C LEU A 28 -13.66 -5.70 -6.47
N TYR A 29 -12.69 -5.89 -5.55
CA TYR A 29 -12.05 -7.19 -5.31
C TYR A 29 -12.87 -8.10 -4.40
N ILE A 30 -13.65 -7.52 -3.47
CA ILE A 30 -14.44 -8.27 -2.49
C ILE A 30 -15.74 -8.81 -3.10
N ASP A 31 -16.42 -8.12 -4.02
CA ASP A 31 -17.60 -8.68 -4.68
C ASP A 31 -18.02 -7.94 -5.98
N PRO A 32 -18.14 -8.61 -7.15
CA PRO A 32 -18.83 -8.05 -8.30
C PRO A 32 -20.37 -8.08 -8.17
N LYS A 33 -20.96 -8.84 -7.23
CA LYS A 33 -22.40 -8.83 -6.85
C LYS A 33 -22.60 -9.41 -5.43
N LEU A 34 -22.71 -8.52 -4.44
CA LEU A 34 -22.96 -8.81 -3.02
C LEU A 34 -23.81 -10.06 -2.74
N ASN A 35 -23.18 -11.13 -2.24
CA ASN A 35 -23.88 -12.15 -1.44
C ASN A 35 -22.95 -12.75 -0.38
N ILE A 36 -22.96 -12.14 0.80
CA ILE A 36 -22.08 -12.43 1.94
C ILE A 36 -22.53 -13.72 2.63
N LYS A 37 -21.83 -14.84 2.38
CA LYS A 37 -21.84 -16.01 3.27
C LYS A 37 -20.43 -16.24 3.81
N ARG A 38 -20.20 -15.74 5.03
CA ARG A 38 -18.96 -15.82 5.80
C ARG A 38 -18.46 -17.26 5.92
N LYS A 39 -17.26 -17.49 5.41
CA LYS A 39 -16.35 -18.53 5.87
C LYS A 39 -15.00 -17.83 6.08
N ILE A 40 -14.53 -17.81 7.32
CA ILE A 40 -13.21 -17.27 7.68
C ILE A 40 -12.21 -18.25 7.07
N GLU A 41 -11.83 -17.99 5.82
CA GLU A 41 -10.83 -18.77 5.09
C GLU A 41 -9.62 -17.88 4.85
N TRP A 42 -8.45 -18.50 4.84
CA TRP A 42 -7.07 -18.07 4.53
C TRP A 42 -6.85 -16.90 3.55
N LYS A 43 -7.89 -16.49 2.81
CA LYS A 43 -7.96 -15.28 1.99
C LYS A 43 -7.64 -14.00 2.78
N GLU A 44 -7.98 -13.94 4.07
CA GLU A 44 -7.65 -12.79 4.93
C GLU A 44 -6.14 -12.63 5.15
N ALA A 45 -5.39 -13.72 5.29
CA ALA A 45 -3.94 -13.67 5.55
C ALA A 45 -3.19 -12.96 4.40
N GLY A 46 -3.63 -13.14 3.15
CA GLY A 46 -3.05 -12.46 2.01
C GLY A 46 -3.22 -10.93 2.06
N THR A 47 -4.38 -10.47 2.54
CA THR A 47 -4.68 -9.04 2.74
C THR A 47 -3.84 -8.46 3.87
N TRP A 48 -3.72 -9.17 4.99
CA TRP A 48 -2.88 -8.75 6.12
C TRP A 48 -1.40 -8.69 5.73
N ILE A 49 -0.89 -9.64 4.94
CA ILE A 49 0.49 -9.61 4.42
C ILE A 49 0.70 -8.37 3.54
N GLY A 50 -0.24 -8.05 2.65
CA GLY A 50 -0.16 -6.86 1.80
C GLY A 50 -0.14 -5.55 2.60
N LEU A 51 -0.93 -5.47 3.68
CA LEU A 51 -0.93 -4.33 4.59
C LEU A 51 0.39 -4.21 5.37
N CYS A 52 0.94 -5.31 5.86
CA CYS A 52 2.24 -5.31 6.53
C CYS A 52 3.36 -4.84 5.58
N GLU A 53 3.36 -5.30 4.33
CA GLU A 53 4.32 -4.83 3.32
C GLU A 53 4.20 -3.33 3.09
N PHE A 54 2.98 -2.80 2.98
CA PHE A 54 2.73 -1.38 2.82
C PHE A 54 3.35 -0.55 3.97
N VAL A 55 3.13 -0.99 5.22
CA VAL A 55 3.70 -0.34 6.40
C VAL A 55 5.23 -0.43 6.41
N LEU A 56 5.79 -1.60 6.11
CA LEU A 56 7.23 -1.83 6.12
C LEU A 56 7.96 -1.01 5.05
N ILE A 57 7.40 -0.92 3.83
CA ILE A 57 7.97 -0.10 2.76
C ILE A 57 7.99 1.38 3.18
N ILE A 58 6.91 1.88 3.78
CA ILE A 58 6.89 3.27 4.27
C ILE A 58 7.99 3.48 5.29
N LEU A 59 8.10 2.61 6.30
CA LEU A 59 9.15 2.72 7.32
C LEU A 59 10.54 2.70 6.69
N PHE A 60 10.84 1.74 5.81
CA PHE A 60 12.15 1.64 5.18
C PHE A 60 12.51 2.85 4.32
N VAL A 61 11.57 3.42 3.57
CA VAL A 61 11.84 4.66 2.81
C VAL A 61 12.13 5.84 3.75
N LEU A 62 11.43 5.92 4.88
CA LEU A 62 11.69 6.96 5.89
C LEU A 62 13.05 6.80 6.57
N PHE A 63 13.50 5.56 6.79
CA PHE A 63 14.83 5.23 7.32
C PHE A 63 15.93 5.14 6.25
N GLU A 64 15.61 5.41 4.98
CA GLU A 64 16.52 5.28 3.82
C GLU A 64 17.06 3.86 3.54
N GLU A 65 16.38 2.84 4.06
CA GLU A 65 16.75 1.42 3.96
C GLU A 65 16.15 0.74 2.72
N TYR A 66 16.53 1.19 1.53
CA TYR A 66 15.97 0.65 0.28
C TYR A 66 16.33 -0.83 0.02
N THR A 67 17.46 -1.31 0.54
CA THR A 67 17.84 -2.72 0.44
C THR A 67 16.86 -3.62 1.18
N ALA A 68 16.33 -3.18 2.32
CA ALA A 68 15.35 -3.95 3.10
C ALA A 68 14.03 -4.11 2.32
N ILE A 69 13.63 -3.12 1.53
CA ILE A 69 12.46 -3.20 0.65
C ILE A 69 12.63 -4.34 -0.37
N ALA A 70 13.79 -4.40 -1.03
CA ALA A 70 14.09 -5.44 -2.02
C ALA A 70 14.11 -6.84 -1.39
N ILE A 71 14.66 -6.99 -0.18
CA ILE A 71 14.71 -8.26 0.55
C ILE A 71 13.29 -8.76 0.88
N ILE A 72 12.44 -7.90 1.46
CA ILE A 72 11.07 -8.30 1.83
C ILE A 72 10.23 -8.62 0.58
N PHE A 73 10.37 -7.82 -0.47
CA PHE A 73 9.71 -8.07 -1.75
C PHE A 73 10.07 -9.45 -2.31
N ALA A 74 11.38 -9.73 -2.42
CA ALA A 74 11.87 -11.01 -2.90
C ALA A 74 11.42 -12.18 -2.01
N ALA A 75 11.52 -12.04 -0.69
CA ALA A 75 11.09 -13.07 0.26
C ALA A 75 9.61 -13.42 0.10
N LYS A 76 8.73 -12.42 -0.04
CA LYS A 76 7.30 -12.62 -0.30
C LYS A 76 7.07 -13.37 -1.61
N GLU A 77 7.76 -12.98 -2.68
CA GLU A 77 7.57 -13.54 -4.01
C GLU A 77 8.09 -14.98 -4.12
N LEU A 78 9.16 -15.30 -3.38
CA LEU A 78 9.68 -16.66 -3.24
C LEU A 78 8.69 -17.59 -2.51
N VAL A 79 8.18 -17.15 -1.35
CA VAL A 79 7.21 -17.94 -0.56
C VAL A 79 5.89 -18.13 -1.31
N ARG A 80 5.47 -17.13 -2.09
CA ARG A 80 4.20 -17.16 -2.86
C ARG A 80 4.36 -17.70 -4.29
N SER A 81 5.55 -18.20 -4.65
CA SER A 81 5.87 -18.60 -6.03
C SER A 81 4.89 -19.63 -6.62
N GLU A 82 4.37 -20.56 -5.82
CA GLU A 82 3.37 -21.55 -6.27
C GLU A 82 2.01 -20.93 -6.57
N ASP A 83 1.54 -19.96 -5.78
CA ASP A 83 0.27 -19.29 -6.05
C ASP A 83 0.38 -18.26 -7.18
N ILE A 84 1.55 -17.64 -7.34
CA ILE A 84 1.85 -16.77 -8.49
C ILE A 84 1.74 -17.58 -9.78
N LYS A 85 2.23 -18.82 -9.83
CA LYS A 85 2.08 -19.68 -11.02
C LYS A 85 0.63 -19.94 -11.42
N LYS A 86 -0.31 -19.95 -10.45
CA LYS A 86 -1.74 -20.18 -10.73
C LYS A 86 -2.40 -18.99 -11.42
N ASN A 87 -2.06 -17.77 -11.03
CA ASN A 87 -2.62 -16.53 -11.60
C ASN A 87 -1.57 -15.39 -11.61
N PRO A 88 -0.55 -15.47 -12.49
CA PRO A 88 0.64 -14.62 -12.40
C PRO A 88 0.31 -13.15 -12.61
N THR A 89 -0.49 -12.84 -13.62
CA THR A 89 -0.87 -11.45 -13.95
C THR A 89 -1.58 -10.76 -12.80
N TYR A 90 -2.47 -11.46 -12.10
CA TYR A 90 -3.22 -10.90 -10.97
C TYR A 90 -2.31 -10.62 -9.77
N TYR A 91 -1.47 -11.59 -9.38
CA TYR A 91 -0.58 -11.45 -8.24
C TYR A 91 0.53 -10.42 -8.47
N LEU A 92 1.11 -10.42 -9.67
CA LEU A 92 2.20 -9.51 -10.02
C LEU A 92 1.68 -8.07 -10.11
N LEU A 93 0.51 -7.86 -10.73
CA LEU A 93 -0.12 -6.54 -10.79
C LEU A 93 -0.45 -6.01 -9.39
N GLY A 94 -1.05 -6.84 -8.52
CA GLY A 94 -1.37 -6.43 -7.16
C GLY A 94 -0.13 -6.08 -6.33
N THR A 95 0.96 -6.84 -6.50
CA THR A 95 2.22 -6.63 -5.77
C THR A 95 2.96 -5.38 -6.27
N LEU A 96 3.07 -5.19 -7.59
CA LEU A 96 3.68 -3.98 -8.16
C LEU A 96 2.89 -2.71 -7.81
N LEU A 97 1.56 -2.77 -7.83
CA LEU A 97 0.72 -1.65 -7.41
C LEU A 97 0.92 -1.33 -5.92
N ASN A 98 0.96 -2.34 -5.06
CA ASN A 98 1.17 -2.15 -3.62
C ASN A 98 2.52 -1.47 -3.34
N VAL A 99 3.61 -1.99 -3.93
CA VAL A 99 4.96 -1.41 -3.77
C VAL A 99 4.99 0.02 -4.28
N THR A 100 4.46 0.27 -5.48
CA THR A 100 4.48 1.61 -6.11
C THR A 100 3.72 2.63 -5.25
N LEU A 101 2.53 2.28 -4.77
CA LEU A 101 1.73 3.17 -3.91
C LEU A 101 2.44 3.43 -2.57
N SER A 102 2.99 2.39 -1.95
CA SER A 102 3.70 2.51 -0.67
C SER A 102 4.90 3.45 -0.78
N VAL A 103 5.72 3.30 -1.83
CA VAL A 103 6.88 4.16 -2.10
C VAL A 103 6.45 5.61 -2.37
N LEU A 104 5.42 5.83 -3.21
CA LEU A 104 4.93 7.18 -3.51
C LEU A 104 4.45 7.90 -2.25
N ILE A 105 3.71 7.21 -1.38
CA ILE A 105 3.24 7.77 -0.10
C ILE A 105 4.43 8.08 0.79
N ALA A 106 5.37 7.15 0.93
CA ALA A 106 6.53 7.33 1.79
C ALA A 106 7.41 8.51 1.35
N LEU A 107 7.62 8.69 0.05
CA LEU A 107 8.32 9.84 -0.51
C LEU A 107 7.56 11.15 -0.27
N ALA A 108 6.22 11.14 -0.42
CA ALA A 108 5.40 12.30 -0.10
C ALA A 108 5.50 12.67 1.39
N LEU A 109 5.45 11.67 2.29
CA LEU A 109 5.64 11.89 3.73
C LEU A 109 7.03 12.47 4.01
N LYS A 110 8.08 11.88 3.44
CA LYS A 110 9.47 12.33 3.61
C LYS A 110 9.67 13.77 3.13
N GLN A 111 9.13 14.12 1.97
CA GLN A 111 9.34 15.44 1.35
C GLN A 111 8.48 16.55 1.96
N PHE A 112 7.25 16.26 2.39
CA PHE A 112 6.30 17.29 2.82
C PHE A 112 6.12 17.38 4.34
N ILE A 113 6.18 16.26 5.07
CA ILE A 113 5.91 16.25 6.52
C ILE A 113 7.17 16.47 7.34
N ILE A 114 8.28 15.79 7.00
CA ILE A 114 9.49 15.88 7.83
C ILE A 114 10.05 17.31 7.88
N PRO A 115 10.20 18.04 6.76
CA PRO A 115 10.74 19.40 6.78
C PRO A 115 9.82 20.42 7.45
N SER A 116 8.51 20.14 7.51
CA SER A 116 7.51 21.01 8.15
C SER A 116 7.36 20.78 9.65
N LEU A 117 7.92 19.70 10.20
CA LEU A 117 7.96 19.44 11.64
C LEU A 117 9.19 20.07 12.31
N THR A 118 10.23 20.37 11.53
CA THR A 118 11.51 20.93 11.98
C THR A 118 11.59 22.47 11.91
N HIS A 119 10.54 23.15 11.42
CA HIS A 119 10.44 24.61 11.32
C HIS A 119 9.12 25.12 11.91
#